data_AF-A0A0B4ERQ1-F1
#
_entry.id   AF-A0A0B4ERQ1-F1
#
_cell.length_a   1.000
_cell.length_b   1.000
_cell.length_c   1.000
_cell.angle_alpha   90.00
_cell.angle_beta   90.00
_cell.angle_gamma   90.00
#
_symmetry.space_group_name_H-M   'P 1'
#
loop_
_entity.id
_entity.type
_entity.pdbx_description
1 polymer ?
#
loop_
_entity_poly.entity_id
_entity_poly.type
_entity_poly.pdbx_seq_one_letter_code
_entity_poly.pdbx_strand_id
1 'polypeptide(L)'
;LFRKTLNKGLENPDAIEQLGLPVYASIPYSVLQESEEAKTHRGQGLYKAAALLTLSHPTDLAIEALRSLRTSLHFAMLEAPNNRLMISGPSPLVGKTFVSANLAAVIAQSGQRVLLIDVDMRK
;
A
#
# COMPACT_ATOMS: atom_id res chain seq x y z
N LEU A 1 -28.37 -13.02 -12.45
CA LEU A 1 -27.42 -12.30 -13.33
C LEU A 1 -27.46 -10.78 -13.13
N PHE A 2 -28.64 -10.14 -13.03
CA PHE A 2 -28.78 -8.68 -12.79
C PHE A 2 -28.22 -8.11 -11.47
N ARG A 3 -28.02 -8.93 -10.44
CA ARG A 3 -27.51 -8.46 -9.12
C ARG A 3 -25.99 -8.22 -9.10
N LYS A 4 -25.24 -8.78 -10.05
CA LYS A 4 -23.77 -8.65 -10.13
C LYS A 4 -23.32 -7.37 -10.87
N THR A 5 -24.20 -6.81 -11.71
CA THR A 5 -23.98 -5.53 -12.42
C THR A 5 -24.35 -4.30 -11.59
N LEU A 6 -25.14 -4.47 -10.51
CA LEU A 6 -25.52 -3.40 -9.59
C LEU A 6 -24.48 -3.15 -8.49
N ASN A 7 -23.54 -4.08 -8.29
CA ASN A 7 -22.42 -3.95 -7.36
C ASN A 7 -21.10 -3.82 -8.13
N LYS A 8 -20.99 -2.81 -9.00
CA LYS A 8 -19.66 -2.46 -9.55
C LYS A 8 -18.84 -1.84 -8.41
N GLY A 9 -17.63 -2.35 -8.20
CA GLY A 9 -16.69 -1.75 -7.26
C GLY A 9 -16.24 -0.38 -7.75
N LEU A 10 -15.37 0.27 -6.97
CA LEU A 10 -14.69 1.48 -7.43
C LEU A 10 -13.68 1.10 -8.52
N GLU A 11 -14.02 1.38 -9.78
CA GLU A 11 -13.17 1.08 -10.96
C GLU A 11 -12.28 2.27 -11.35
N ASN A 12 -12.65 3.49 -10.93
CA ASN A 12 -11.96 4.73 -11.28
C ASN A 12 -11.84 5.64 -10.04
N PRO A 13 -10.66 6.23 -9.76
CA PRO A 13 -10.48 7.24 -8.71
C PRO A 13 -11.46 8.42 -8.79
N ASP A 14 -11.93 8.81 -9.98
CA ASP A 14 -12.90 9.90 -10.17
C ASP A 14 -14.14 9.75 -9.28
N ALA A 15 -14.58 8.51 -9.05
CA ALA A 15 -15.74 8.23 -8.20
C ALA A 15 -15.48 8.59 -6.72
N ILE A 16 -14.23 8.50 -6.24
CA ILE A 16 -13.83 8.91 -4.90
C ILE A 16 -13.72 10.44 -4.84
N GLU A 17 -13.16 11.06 -5.88
CA GLU A 17 -13.04 12.52 -5.95
C GLU A 17 -14.40 13.22 -6.00
N GLN A 18 -15.39 12.61 -6.68
CA GLN A 18 -16.78 13.10 -6.67
C GLN A 18 -17.44 13.08 -5.28
N LEU A 19 -16.91 12.27 -4.35
CA LEU A 19 -17.33 12.29 -2.94
C LEU A 19 -16.62 13.39 -2.13
N GLY A 20 -15.77 14.21 -2.78
CA GLY A 20 -14.98 15.25 -2.13
C GLY A 20 -13.75 14.72 -1.38
N LEU A 21 -13.38 13.47 -1.60
CA LEU A 21 -12.21 12.85 -0.97
C LEU A 21 -11.01 12.89 -1.93
N PRO A 22 -9.85 13.43 -1.51
CA PRO A 22 -8.68 13.45 -2.36
C PRO A 22 -8.13 12.03 -2.57
N VAL A 23 -7.81 11.69 -3.82
CA VAL A 23 -7.10 10.46 -4.15
C VAL A 23 -5.59 10.75 -4.17
N TYR A 24 -4.87 10.20 -3.19
CA TYR A 24 -3.42 10.44 -3.07
C TYR A 24 -2.57 9.60 -4.02
N ALA A 25 -3.04 8.41 -4.39
CA ALA A 25 -2.37 7.51 -5.32
C ALA A 25 -3.31 6.41 -5.83
N SER A 26 -3.04 5.95 -7.05
CA SER A 26 -3.59 4.72 -7.62
C SER A 26 -2.45 3.71 -7.77
N ILE A 27 -2.52 2.62 -7.02
CA ILE A 27 -1.45 1.60 -6.99
C ILE A 27 -1.86 0.44 -7.90
N PRO A 28 -1.14 0.18 -9.00
CA PRO A 28 -1.44 -0.94 -9.88
C PRO A 28 -1.14 -2.26 -9.18
N TYR A 29 -1.83 -3.31 -9.63
CA TYR A 29 -1.56 -4.67 -9.18
C TYR A 29 -0.16 -5.13 -9.65
N SER A 30 0.63 -5.70 -8.73
CA SER A 30 1.95 -6.25 -9.04
C SER A 30 1.89 -7.77 -9.15
N VAL A 31 2.15 -8.29 -10.35
CA VAL A 31 2.31 -9.74 -10.61
C VAL A 31 3.57 -10.28 -9.91
N LEU A 32 4.59 -9.44 -9.74
CA LEU A 32 5.83 -9.82 -9.05
C LEU A 32 5.56 -10.06 -7.56
N GLN A 33 4.76 -9.20 -6.91
CA GLN A 33 4.31 -9.41 -5.53
C GLN A 33 3.58 -10.74 -5.36
N GLU A 34 2.62 -11.03 -6.24
CA GLU A 34 1.89 -12.31 -6.22
C GLU A 34 2.85 -13.50 -6.35
N SER A 35 3.85 -13.39 -7.23
CA SER A 35 4.85 -14.44 -7.42
C SER A 35 5.73 -14.65 -6.18
N GLU A 36 6.08 -13.59 -5.46
CA GLU A 36 6.90 -13.65 -4.23
C GLU A 36 6.11 -14.26 -3.07
N GLU A 37 4.82 -13.90 -2.94
CA GLU A 37 3.92 -14.50 -1.95
C GLU A 37 3.77 -16.01 -2.22
N ALA A 38 3.54 -16.40 -3.48
CA ALA A 38 3.43 -17.81 -3.87
C ALA A 38 4.69 -18.64 -3.57
N LYS A 39 5.88 -18.04 -3.71
CA LYS A 39 7.17 -18.68 -3.36
C LYS A 39 7.31 -18.87 -1.85
N THR A 40 6.91 -17.88 -1.07
CA THR A 40 7.00 -17.90 0.40
C THR A 40 6.13 -19.01 1.00
N HIS A 41 4.96 -19.28 0.41
CA HIS A 41 4.06 -20.36 0.84
C HIS A 41 4.56 -21.79 0.55
N ARG A 42 5.63 -21.97 -0.26
CA ARG A 42 6.10 -23.30 -0.72
C ARG A 42 7.27 -23.91 0.08
N GLY A 43 7.55 -23.41 1.28
CA GLY A 43 8.33 -24.15 2.28
C GLY A 43 9.83 -23.85 2.37
N GLN A 44 10.19 -22.62 2.77
CA GLN A 44 11.55 -22.33 3.25
C GLN A 44 11.52 -21.46 4.51
N GLY A 45 11.65 -22.12 5.68
CA GLY A 45 12.22 -21.58 6.92
C GLY A 45 11.51 -20.40 7.61
N LEU A 46 11.25 -20.54 8.91
CA LEU A 46 10.57 -19.59 9.82
C LEU A 46 11.14 -18.15 9.91
N TYR A 47 12.14 -17.78 9.11
CA TYR A 47 12.86 -16.49 9.23
C TYR A 47 13.18 -15.78 7.90
N LYS A 48 12.73 -16.29 6.74
CA LYS A 48 12.77 -15.46 5.52
C LYS A 48 11.56 -14.53 5.56
N ALA A 49 11.76 -13.34 6.12
CA ALA A 49 10.82 -12.24 5.93
C ALA A 49 10.48 -12.18 4.43
N ALA A 50 9.19 -12.28 4.09
CA ALA A 50 8.74 -12.09 2.72
C ALA A 50 9.38 -10.80 2.22
N ALA A 51 10.21 -10.90 1.17
CA ALA A 51 11.01 -9.78 0.74
C ALA A 51 10.07 -8.65 0.31
N LEU A 52 10.12 -7.51 1.00
CA LEU A 52 9.32 -6.35 0.63
C LEU A 52 9.55 -6.05 -0.85
N LEU A 53 8.46 -5.83 -1.60
CA LEU A 53 8.53 -5.55 -3.04
C LEU A 53 9.45 -4.36 -3.33
N THR A 54 9.46 -3.35 -2.46
CA THR A 54 10.38 -2.20 -2.54
C THR A 54 11.86 -2.61 -2.57
N LEU A 55 12.22 -3.71 -1.91
CA LEU A 55 13.60 -4.20 -1.83
C LEU A 55 13.90 -5.25 -2.91
N SER A 56 12.96 -6.14 -3.21
CA SER A 56 13.16 -7.22 -4.19
C SER A 56 13.00 -6.73 -5.63
N HIS A 57 12.02 -5.86 -5.90
CA HIS A 57 11.69 -5.36 -7.22
C HIS A 57 11.47 -3.83 -7.17
N PRO A 58 12.53 -3.03 -6.89
CA PRO A 58 12.41 -1.59 -6.66
C PRO A 58 11.88 -0.80 -7.86
N THR A 59 11.90 -1.37 -9.07
CA THR A 59 11.43 -0.75 -10.32
C THR A 59 10.01 -1.17 -10.71
N ASP A 60 9.30 -1.94 -9.87
CA ASP A 60 7.91 -2.31 -10.13
C ASP A 60 6.99 -1.06 -10.10
N LEU A 61 5.98 -1.04 -10.97
CA LEU A 61 5.03 0.08 -11.09
C LEU A 61 4.27 0.36 -9.79
N ALA A 62 4.00 -0.67 -8.99
CA ALA A 62 3.40 -0.48 -7.67
C ALA A 62 4.34 0.28 -6.74
N ILE A 63 5.66 0.07 -6.84
CA ILE A 63 6.65 0.79 -6.04
C ILE A 63 6.82 2.23 -6.54
N GLU A 64 6.78 2.47 -7.85
CA GLU A 64 6.73 3.84 -8.38
C GLU A 64 5.48 4.59 -7.92
N ALA A 65 4.32 3.92 -7.90
CA ALA A 65 3.10 4.51 -7.34
C ALA A 65 3.25 4.86 -5.85
N LEU A 66 3.99 4.06 -5.06
CA LEU A 66 4.30 4.38 -3.68
C LEU A 66 5.32 5.53 -3.52
N ARG A 67 6.26 5.71 -4.46
CA ARG A 67 7.14 6.89 -4.51
C ARG A 67 6.34 8.15 -4.79
N SER A 68 5.38 8.07 -5.71
CA SER A 68 4.42 9.16 -5.96
C SER A 68 3.56 9.44 -4.74
N LEU A 69 3.03 8.41 -4.08
CA LEU A 69 2.27 8.54 -2.83
C LEU A 69 3.08 9.25 -1.74
N ARG A 70 4.36 8.89 -1.56
CA ARG A 70 5.26 9.59 -0.62
C ARG A 70 5.32 11.07 -0.92
N THR A 71 5.48 11.46 -2.18
CA THR A 71 5.54 12.88 -2.57
C THR A 71 4.22 13.59 -2.29
N SER A 72 3.08 12.99 -2.63
CA SER A 72 1.75 13.54 -2.33
C SER A 72 1.54 13.71 -0.82
N LEU A 73 1.93 12.71 -0.02
CA LEU A 73 1.84 12.76 1.43
C LEU A 73 2.79 13.79 2.03
N HIS A 74 3.98 13.98 1.47
CA HIS A 74 4.91 15.00 1.93
C HIS A 74 4.24 16.38 1.93
N PHE A 75 3.57 16.73 0.84
CA PHE A 75 2.83 17.99 0.73
C PHE A 75 1.60 18.03 1.63
N ALA A 76 0.81 16.94 1.68
CA ALA A 76 -0.37 16.87 2.54
C ALA A 76 -0.04 16.99 4.04
N MET A 77 1.14 16.53 4.43
CA MET A 77 1.59 16.56 5.82
C MET A 77 2.31 17.87 6.21
N LEU A 78 2.57 18.80 5.27
CA LEU A 78 3.18 20.10 5.61
C LEU A 78 2.31 20.91 6.57
N GLU A 79 0.99 20.78 6.47
CA GLU A 79 0.02 21.48 7.33
C GLU A 79 -0.45 20.62 8.51
N ALA A 80 0.02 19.36 8.60
CA ALA A 80 -0.41 18.45 9.65
C ALA A 80 0.25 18.81 11.00
N PRO A 81 -0.47 18.72 12.12
CA PRO A 81 0.07 19.06 13.44
C PRO A 81 1.13 18.06 13.96
N ASN A 82 1.36 16.95 13.24
CA ASN A 82 2.32 15.92 13.63
C ASN A 82 2.71 15.04 12.42
N ASN A 83 3.75 14.23 12.62
CA ASN A 83 4.32 13.32 11.63
C ASN A 83 3.73 11.88 11.69
N ARG A 84 2.51 11.71 12.22
CA ARG A 84 1.89 10.39 12.40
C ARG A 84 0.90 10.15 11.27
N LEU A 85 1.04 9.02 10.58
CA LEU A 85 0.16 8.57 9.51
C LEU A 85 -0.48 7.24 9.89
N MET A 86 -1.80 7.16 9.82
CA MET A 86 -2.54 5.91 9.97
C MET A 86 -2.99 5.43 8.59
N ILE A 87 -2.71 4.16 8.28
CA ILE A 87 -3.19 3.51 7.06
C ILE A 87 -4.27 2.50 7.47
N SER A 88 -5.47 2.67 6.92
CA SER A 88 -6.61 1.79 7.13
C SER A 88 -7.32 1.54 5.80
N GLY A 89 -8.34 0.70 5.81
CA GLY A 89 -9.04 0.29 4.60
C GLY A 89 -10.40 -0.36 4.91
N PRO A 90 -11.31 -0.38 3.92
CA PRO A 90 -12.71 -0.69 4.14
C PRO A 90 -13.00 -2.18 4.39
N SER A 91 -12.03 -3.06 4.11
CA SER A 91 -12.21 -4.51 4.23
C SER A 91 -10.89 -5.25 4.53
N PRO A 92 -10.96 -6.51 5.00
CA PRO A 92 -9.80 -7.40 5.04
C PRO A 92 -9.19 -7.60 3.64
N LEU A 93 -7.88 -7.87 3.58
CA LEU A 93 -7.14 -8.22 2.36
C LEU A 93 -7.09 -7.14 1.25
N VAL A 94 -7.59 -5.93 1.49
CA VAL A 94 -7.53 -4.80 0.53
C VAL A 94 -6.12 -4.24 0.29
N GLY A 95 -5.06 -4.85 0.86
CA GLY A 95 -3.68 -4.41 0.64
C GLY A 95 -3.10 -3.41 1.65
N LYS A 96 -3.77 -3.15 2.79
CA LYS A 96 -3.28 -2.24 3.85
C LYS A 96 -1.83 -2.50 4.26
N THR A 97 -1.51 -3.75 4.62
CA THR A 97 -0.18 -4.17 5.05
C THR A 97 0.87 -4.03 3.94
N PHE A 98 0.49 -4.34 2.69
CA PHE A 98 1.35 -4.14 1.53
C PHE A 98 1.71 -2.66 1.37
N VAL A 99 0.71 -1.78 1.38
CA VAL A 99 0.91 -0.34 1.25
C VAL A 99 1.75 0.20 2.41
N SER A 100 1.40 -0.15 3.66
CA SER A 100 2.09 0.38 4.84
C SER A 100 3.56 -0.05 4.91
N ALA A 101 3.86 -1.32 4.66
CA ALA A 101 5.22 -1.84 4.74
C ALA A 101 6.12 -1.31 3.62
N ASN A 102 5.64 -1.32 2.37
CA ASN A 102 6.41 -0.81 1.23
C ASN A 102 6.53 0.72 1.26
N LEU A 103 5.48 1.45 1.66
CA LEU A 103 5.57 2.91 1.84
C LEU A 103 6.59 3.27 2.93
N ALA A 104 6.61 2.55 4.06
CA ALA A 104 7.60 2.77 5.11
C ALA A 104 9.03 2.55 4.58
N ALA A 105 9.25 1.50 3.76
CA ALA A 105 10.53 1.26 3.12
C ALA A 105 10.91 2.36 2.12
N VAL A 106 9.96 2.82 1.28
CA VAL A 106 10.16 3.92 0.32
C VAL A 106 10.51 5.24 1.02
N ILE A 107 9.86 5.53 2.15
CA ILE A 107 10.16 6.69 2.98
C ILE A 107 11.56 6.55 3.59
N ALA A 108 11.87 5.39 4.18
CA ALA A 108 13.18 5.13 4.79
C ALA A 108 14.34 5.23 3.78
N GLN A 109 14.14 4.79 2.53
CA GLN A 109 15.12 4.92 1.44
C GLN A 109 15.46 6.37 1.09
N SER A 110 14.62 7.34 1.45
CA SER A 110 14.94 8.77 1.32
C SER A 110 15.77 9.33 2.49
N GLY A 111 16.28 8.46 3.37
CA GLY A 111 17.10 8.83 4.52
C GLY A 111 16.30 9.24 5.77
N GLN A 112 14.97 9.08 5.76
CA GLN A 112 14.13 9.40 6.90
C GLN A 112 14.07 8.24 7.91
N ARG A 113 14.00 8.56 9.21
CA ARG A 113 13.75 7.56 10.26
C ARG A 113 12.25 7.25 10.30
N VAL A 114 11.89 5.99 10.07
CA VAL A 114 10.50 5.53 10.00
C VAL A 114 10.26 4.46 11.05
N LEU A 115 9.16 4.60 11.79
CA LEU A 115 8.63 3.58 12.68
C LEU A 115 7.30 3.10 12.12
N LEU A 116 7.24 1.82 11.71
CA LEU A 116 6.00 1.15 11.35
C LEU A 116 5.48 0.39 12.58
N ILE A 117 4.23 0.63 12.95
CA ILE A 117 3.57 -0.02 14.09
C ILE A 117 2.41 -0.83 13.53
N ASP A 118 2.42 -2.15 13.77
CA ASP A 118 1.26 -2.98 13.51
C ASP A 118 0.25 -2.82 14.65
N VAL A 119 -0.96 -2.39 14.31
CA VAL A 119 -2.05 -2.15 15.25
C VAL A 119 -3.22 -3.12 15.03
N ASP A 120 -3.12 -4.04 14.05
CA ASP A 120 -4.14 -5.06 13.81
C ASP A 120 -3.89 -6.29 14.71
N MET A 121 -4.29 -6.19 15.98
CA MET A 121 -4.14 -7.27 16.98
C MET A 121 -5.19 -8.39 16.86
N ARG A 122 -6.05 -8.37 15.83
CA ARG A 122 -7.18 -9.31 15.70
C ARG A 122 -6.85 -10.55 14.89
N LYS A 123 -5.74 -10.54 14.15
CA LYS A 123 -5.28 -11.66 13.32
C LYS A 123 -4.12 -12.38 13.94
#